data_AF-A0A8R1EN49-F1
#
_entry.id   AF-A0A8R1EN49-F1
#
_cell.length_a   1.000
_cell.length_b   1.000
_cell.length_c   1.000
_cell.angle_alpha   90.00
_cell.angle_beta   90.00
_cell.angle_gamma   90.00
#
_symmetry.space_group_name_H-M   'P 1'
#
loop_
_entity.id
_entity.type
_entity.pdbx_description
1 polymer ?
#
loop_
_entity_poly.entity_id
_entity_poly.type
_entity_poly.pdbx_seq_one_letter_code
_entity_poly.pdbx_strand_id
1 'polypeptide(L)'
;MAFPEILEPEDPSEIGPFEQKIRNILSLIFRVSLAVFTVSHLFDFMFSSIWMHGYVWSLNLPIDLDMTDKPAGALVRHQLDEMGHFERIIQSVAIVIVIAMLLLAQGFAEKPGKSTWHLFKISALVGLICGFVRPMQLQQRFFSSLHEGFYCYFLFFVTSFVLTIRFDRKFSDFATPVDEKKNN
;
A
#
# COMPACT_ATOMS: atom_id res chain seq x y z
N MET A 1 11.22 -26.67 26.11
CA MET A 1 10.22 -25.59 26.00
C MET A 1 9.54 -25.73 24.65
N ALA A 2 8.36 -26.32 24.61
CA ALA A 2 7.53 -26.34 23.41
C ALA A 2 6.90 -24.95 23.27
N PHE A 3 7.02 -24.35 22.08
CA PHE A 3 6.25 -23.15 21.77
C PHE A 3 4.76 -23.53 21.83
N PRO A 4 3.88 -22.68 22.39
CA PRO A 4 2.45 -22.94 22.36
C PRO A 4 2.03 -23.12 20.90
N GLU A 5 1.32 -24.20 20.65
CA GLU A 5 0.68 -24.58 19.40
C GLU A 5 -0.40 -23.54 19.09
N ILE A 6 0.02 -22.43 18.46
CA ILE A 6 -0.87 -21.33 18.11
C ILE A 6 -1.63 -21.77 16.85
N LEU A 7 -2.73 -22.47 17.12
CA LEU A 7 -3.88 -22.73 16.25
C LEU A 7 -3.62 -23.75 15.13
N GLU A 8 -3.96 -25.01 15.41
CA GLU A 8 -4.35 -25.94 14.34
C GLU A 8 -5.45 -25.28 13.48
N PRO A 9 -5.38 -25.38 12.14
CA PRO A 9 -6.38 -24.75 11.28
C PRO A 9 -7.76 -25.39 11.53
N GLU A 10 -8.64 -24.67 12.22
CA GLU A 10 -10.03 -25.09 12.50
C GLU A 10 -10.74 -25.55 11.22
N ASP A 11 -11.45 -26.68 11.32
CA ASP A 11 -12.11 -27.27 10.17
C ASP A 11 -13.31 -26.39 9.76
N PRO A 12 -13.41 -25.96 8.48
CA PRO A 12 -14.46 -25.04 8.03
C PRO A 12 -15.88 -25.63 8.12
N SER A 13 -16.00 -26.92 8.40
CA SER A 13 -17.27 -27.61 8.71
C SER A 13 -17.81 -27.30 10.11
N GLU A 14 -16.99 -26.79 11.02
CA GLU A 14 -17.37 -26.50 12.42
C GLU A 14 -17.79 -25.04 12.62
N ILE A 15 -17.55 -24.16 11.64
CA ILE A 15 -17.77 -22.72 11.75
C ILE A 15 -19.20 -22.37 11.29
N GLY A 16 -19.98 -21.74 12.18
CA GLY A 16 -21.32 -21.27 11.86
C GLY A 16 -21.34 -20.14 10.81
N PRO A 17 -22.43 -19.95 10.04
CA PRO A 17 -22.52 -18.92 9.00
C PRO A 17 -22.39 -17.49 9.56
N PHE A 18 -22.85 -17.27 10.79
CA PHE A 18 -22.71 -15.99 11.49
C PHE A 18 -21.25 -15.72 11.89
N GLU A 19 -20.57 -16.73 12.40
CA GLU A 19 -19.17 -16.66 12.78
C GLU A 19 -18.28 -16.39 11.57
N GLN A 20 -18.53 -17.08 10.45
CA GLN A 20 -17.84 -16.81 9.19
C GLN A 20 -18.01 -15.34 8.74
N LYS A 21 -19.20 -14.77 8.92
CA LYS A 21 -19.47 -13.36 8.60
C LYS A 21 -18.67 -12.42 9.51
N ILE A 22 -18.62 -12.69 10.81
CA ILE A 22 -17.81 -11.91 11.77
C ILE A 22 -16.33 -12.01 11.43
N ARG A 23 -15.80 -13.22 11.19
CA ARG A 23 -14.40 -13.44 10.80
C ARG A 23 -14.04 -12.65 9.55
N ASN A 24 -14.90 -12.68 8.53
CA ASN A 24 -14.69 -11.88 7.31
C ASN A 24 -14.68 -10.36 7.59
N ILE A 25 -15.56 -9.86 8.47
CA ILE A 25 -15.60 -8.44 8.85
C ILE A 25 -14.35 -8.05 9.63
N LEU A 26 -13.94 -8.84 10.62
CA LEU A 26 -12.73 -8.60 11.40
C LEU A 26 -11.47 -8.64 10.52
N SER A 27 -11.38 -9.62 9.62
CA SER A 27 -10.33 -9.76 8.62
C SER A 27 -10.26 -8.54 7.69
N LEU A 28 -11.42 -7.98 7.29
CA LEU A 28 -11.48 -6.75 6.51
C LEU A 28 -11.03 -5.52 7.31
N ILE A 29 -11.56 -5.33 8.53
CA ILE A 29 -11.20 -4.21 9.40
C ILE A 29 -9.70 -4.23 9.69
N PHE A 30 -9.15 -5.38 10.03
CA PHE A 30 -7.71 -5.54 10.28
C PHE A 30 -6.87 -5.12 9.07
N ARG A 31 -7.24 -5.55 7.86
CA ARG A 31 -6.52 -5.16 6.64
C ARG A 31 -6.61 -3.68 6.34
N VAL A 32 -7.78 -3.07 6.54
CA VAL A 32 -7.95 -1.62 6.35
C VAL A 32 -7.10 -0.87 7.37
N SER A 33 -7.12 -1.26 8.64
CA SER A 33 -6.28 -0.66 9.68
C SER A 33 -4.78 -0.81 9.37
N LEU A 34 -4.36 -2.00 8.94
CA LEU A 34 -2.97 -2.25 8.54
C LEU A 34 -2.58 -1.44 7.30
N ALA A 35 -3.49 -1.28 6.33
CA ALA A 35 -3.27 -0.47 5.14
C ALA A 35 -3.10 1.01 5.50
N VAL A 36 -3.97 1.55 6.38
CA VAL A 36 -3.86 2.94 6.86
C VAL A 36 -2.55 3.15 7.62
N PHE A 37 -2.22 2.25 8.53
CA PHE A 37 -0.94 2.26 9.26
C PHE A 37 0.26 2.23 8.30
N THR A 38 0.20 1.36 7.29
CA THR A 38 1.27 1.25 6.30
C THR A 38 1.40 2.54 5.50
N VAL A 39 0.31 3.12 5.02
CA VAL A 39 0.33 4.39 4.28
C VAL A 39 0.89 5.54 5.14
N SER A 40 0.47 5.65 6.40
CA SER A 40 0.95 6.72 7.28
C SER A 40 2.45 6.62 7.53
N HIS A 41 2.98 5.40 7.68
CA HIS A 41 4.41 5.18 7.90
C HIS A 41 5.24 5.16 6.62
N LEU A 42 4.65 4.84 5.46
CA LEU A 42 5.38 4.86 4.19
C LEU A 42 5.81 6.29 3.83
N PHE A 43 4.96 7.27 4.16
CA PHE A 43 5.32 8.68 4.05
C PHE A 43 6.55 8.99 4.92
N ASP A 44 6.51 8.73 6.22
CA ASP A 44 7.64 9.00 7.11
C ASP A 44 8.92 8.24 6.70
N PHE A 45 8.78 6.99 6.25
CA PHE A 45 9.88 6.16 5.75
C PHE A 45 10.55 6.77 4.51
N MET A 46 9.75 7.19 3.52
CA MET A 46 10.25 7.78 2.28
C MET A 46 10.85 9.17 2.51
N PHE A 47 10.36 9.91 3.50
CA PHE A 47 10.91 11.20 3.92
C PHE A 47 12.11 11.08 4.85
N SER A 48 12.49 9.88 5.27
CA SER A 48 13.72 9.69 6.03
C SER A 48 14.94 10.15 5.22
N SER A 49 15.99 10.57 5.94
CA SER A 49 17.27 11.00 5.35
C SER A 49 17.95 9.92 4.52
N ILE A 50 17.54 8.66 4.67
CA ILE A 50 18.05 7.52 3.89
C ILE A 50 17.47 7.52 2.47
N TRP A 51 16.19 7.86 2.33
CA TRP A 51 15.46 7.80 1.04
C TRP A 51 15.42 9.13 0.29
N MET A 52 15.79 10.23 0.95
CA MET A 52 16.00 11.56 0.36
C MET A 52 14.78 12.13 -0.41
N HIS A 53 13.59 11.49 -0.33
CA HIS A 53 12.41 11.94 -1.07
C HIS A 53 12.00 13.34 -0.62
N GLY A 54 11.93 13.56 0.70
CA GLY A 54 11.63 14.86 1.28
C GLY A 54 12.67 15.92 0.94
N TYR A 55 13.94 15.53 0.75
CA TYR A 55 15.00 16.44 0.32
C TYR A 55 14.80 16.88 -1.14
N VAL A 56 14.60 15.93 -2.05
CA VAL A 56 14.36 16.21 -3.48
C VAL A 56 13.08 17.03 -3.68
N TRP A 57 12.03 16.74 -2.91
CA TRP A 57 10.78 17.50 -2.98
C TRP A 57 10.95 18.92 -2.43
N SER A 58 11.65 19.09 -1.32
CA SER A 58 11.92 20.42 -0.73
C SER A 58 12.78 21.31 -1.64
N LEU A 59 13.69 20.75 -2.42
CA LEU A 59 14.49 21.49 -3.41
C LEU A 59 13.69 21.98 -4.62
N ASN A 60 12.50 21.42 -4.85
CA ASN A 60 11.65 21.73 -6.00
C ASN A 60 10.39 22.53 -5.63
N LEU A 61 10.22 22.84 -4.34
CA LEU A 61 9.18 23.76 -3.89
C LEU A 61 9.65 25.19 -4.21
N PRO A 62 8.80 26.04 -4.84
CA PRO A 62 9.09 27.44 -5.02
C PRO A 62 8.93 28.15 -3.67
N ILE A 63 9.90 28.00 -2.78
CA ILE A 63 9.92 28.67 -1.48
C ILE A 63 11.14 29.58 -1.43
N ASP A 64 10.92 30.82 -1.02
CA ASP A 64 11.90 31.89 -0.73
C ASP A 64 12.96 31.54 0.34
N LEU A 65 13.08 30.26 0.73
CA LEU A 65 14.08 29.78 1.67
C LEU A 65 15.12 28.95 0.93
N ASP A 66 16.36 29.43 0.94
CA ASP A 66 17.51 28.66 0.50
C ASP A 66 17.73 27.48 1.46
N MET A 67 17.15 26.32 1.11
CA MET A 67 17.27 25.08 1.86
C MET A 67 18.51 24.27 1.44
N THR A 68 19.29 24.77 0.47
CA THR A 68 20.44 24.09 -0.13
C THR A 68 21.51 23.72 0.91
N ASP A 69 21.70 24.58 1.92
CA ASP A 69 22.74 24.43 2.96
C ASP A 69 22.22 23.77 4.26
N LYS A 70 20.94 23.38 4.31
CA LYS A 70 20.36 22.79 5.52
C LYS A 70 20.58 21.28 5.58
N PRO A 71 20.86 20.71 6.76
CA PRO A 71 21.01 19.27 6.92
C PRO A 71 19.68 18.56 6.65
N ALA A 72 19.72 17.36 6.08
CA ALA A 72 18.53 16.58 5.71
C ALA A 72 17.49 16.48 6.84
N GLY A 73 17.93 16.33 8.10
CA GLY A 73 17.04 16.28 9.26
C GLY A 73 16.24 17.59 9.51
N ALA A 74 16.79 18.75 9.15
CA ALA A 74 16.08 20.03 9.25
C ALA A 74 15.02 20.20 8.16
N LEU A 75 15.28 19.71 6.95
CA LEU A 75 14.28 19.66 5.89
C LEU A 75 13.13 18.72 6.24
N VAL A 76 13.46 17.56 6.80
CA VAL A 76 12.45 16.59 7.28
C VAL A 76 11.58 17.23 8.36
N ARG A 77 12.17 17.87 9.38
CA ARG A 77 11.38 18.57 10.40
C ARG A 77 10.49 19.65 9.83
N HIS A 78 10.98 20.49 8.92
CA HIS A 78 10.16 21.50 8.26
C HIS A 78 8.95 20.88 7.55
N GLN A 79 9.15 19.82 6.77
CA GLN A 79 8.05 19.11 6.10
C GLN A 79 7.09 18.44 7.09
N LEU A 80 7.62 17.97 8.23
CA LEU A 80 6.81 17.38 9.29
C LEU A 80 6.03 18.43 10.10
N ASP A 81 6.48 19.68 10.11
CA ASP A 81 5.82 20.78 10.83
C ASP A 81 4.69 21.41 10.00
N GLU A 82 4.75 21.32 8.66
CA GLU A 82 3.73 21.85 7.74
C GLU A 82 2.40 21.07 7.77
N MET A 83 2.40 19.81 8.22
CA MET A 83 1.21 18.94 8.25
C MET A 83 1.09 18.22 9.58
N GLY A 84 0.02 18.50 10.32
CA GLY A 84 -0.22 17.92 11.64
C GLY A 84 -0.47 16.41 11.61
N HIS A 85 -0.23 15.73 12.73
CA HIS A 85 -0.45 14.28 12.82
C HIS A 85 -1.88 13.84 12.44
N PHE A 86 -2.88 14.63 12.84
CA PHE A 86 -4.28 14.34 12.54
C PHE A 86 -4.58 14.44 11.03
N GLU A 87 -4.06 15.47 10.37
CA GLU A 87 -4.24 15.67 8.93
C GLU A 87 -3.61 14.54 8.11
N ARG A 88 -2.45 14.04 8.55
CA ARG A 88 -1.80 12.89 7.92
C ARG A 88 -2.58 11.60 8.07
N ILE A 89 -3.22 11.38 9.22
CA ILE A 89 -4.10 10.22 9.40
C ILE A 89 -5.28 10.32 8.44
N ILE A 90 -5.94 11.49 8.36
CA ILE A 90 -7.05 11.72 7.41
C ILE A 90 -6.58 11.49 5.97
N GLN A 91 -5.43 12.03 5.59
CA GLN A 91 -4.85 11.85 4.26
C GLN A 91 -4.57 10.37 3.99
N SER A 92 -4.03 9.64 4.96
CA SER A 92 -3.75 8.21 4.83
C SER A 92 -5.03 7.39 4.64
N VAL A 93 -6.08 7.70 5.39
CA VAL A 93 -7.41 7.09 5.22
C VAL A 93 -7.97 7.39 3.84
N ALA A 94 -7.89 8.63 3.36
CA ALA A 94 -8.36 9.01 2.04
C ALA A 94 -7.62 8.25 0.92
N ILE A 95 -6.29 8.12 1.02
CA ILE A 95 -5.47 7.34 0.08
C ILE A 95 -5.91 5.87 0.05
N VAL A 96 -6.09 5.24 1.22
CA VAL A 96 -6.54 3.84 1.30
C VAL A 96 -7.91 3.66 0.66
N ILE A 97 -8.84 4.60 0.88
CA ILE A 97 -10.18 4.56 0.26
C ILE A 97 -10.07 4.66 -1.27
N VAL A 98 -9.27 5.57 -1.81
CA VAL A 98 -9.06 5.71 -3.27
C VAL A 98 -8.47 4.43 -3.86
N ILE A 99 -7.45 3.86 -3.22
CA ILE A 99 -6.84 2.60 -3.67
C ILE A 99 -7.85 1.46 -3.62
N ALA A 100 -8.63 1.35 -2.54
CA ALA A 100 -9.69 0.35 -2.42
C ALA A 100 -10.73 0.49 -3.53
N MET A 101 -11.19 1.71 -3.84
CA MET A 101 -12.12 1.96 -4.95
C MET A 101 -11.53 1.54 -6.30
N LEU A 102 -10.25 1.85 -6.55
CA LEU A 102 -9.56 1.42 -7.78
C LEU A 102 -9.46 -0.11 -7.87
N LEU A 103 -9.14 -0.80 -6.77
CA LEU A 103 -9.12 -2.26 -6.74
C LEU A 103 -10.49 -2.88 -6.99
N LEU A 104 -11.54 -2.29 -6.41
CA LEU A 104 -12.93 -2.71 -6.64
C LEU A 104 -13.33 -2.51 -8.11
N ALA A 105 -13.05 -1.34 -8.69
CA ALA A 105 -13.31 -1.06 -10.10
C ALA A 105 -12.53 -1.99 -11.05
N GLN A 106 -11.35 -2.43 -10.63
CA GLN A 106 -10.54 -3.41 -11.34
C GLN A 106 -10.99 -4.86 -11.09
N GLY A 107 -12.07 -5.12 -10.35
CA GLY A 107 -12.58 -6.48 -10.16
C GLY A 107 -11.72 -7.36 -9.24
N PHE A 108 -10.86 -6.80 -8.39
CA PHE A 108 -10.13 -7.58 -7.38
C PHE A 108 -11.04 -8.22 -6.31
N ALA A 109 -12.30 -7.79 -6.23
CA ALA A 109 -13.32 -8.41 -5.38
C ALA A 109 -13.92 -9.71 -5.96
N GLU A 110 -13.85 -9.90 -7.28
CA GLU A 110 -14.46 -11.05 -7.97
C GLU A 110 -13.62 -12.33 -7.80
N LYS A 111 -14.26 -13.51 -7.88
CA LYS A 111 -13.58 -14.81 -7.89
C LYS A 111 -13.47 -15.30 -9.34
N PRO A 112 -12.34 -15.87 -9.81
CA PRO A 112 -11.06 -16.07 -9.12
C PRO A 112 -10.23 -14.78 -9.18
N GLY A 113 -9.97 -14.15 -8.02
CA GLY A 113 -9.35 -12.82 -7.96
C GLY A 113 -8.09 -12.66 -8.82
N LYS A 114 -7.78 -11.42 -9.20
CA LYS A 114 -6.65 -11.12 -10.09
C LYS A 114 -5.30 -11.45 -9.44
N SER A 115 -4.35 -11.90 -10.27
CA SER A 115 -2.98 -12.25 -9.84
C SER A 115 -2.20 -11.04 -9.33
N THR A 116 -1.26 -11.28 -8.40
CA THR A 116 -0.26 -10.31 -7.94
C THR A 116 0.52 -9.66 -9.10
N TRP A 117 0.71 -10.38 -10.21
CA TRP A 117 1.35 -9.82 -11.40
C TRP A 117 0.53 -8.68 -12.04
N HIS A 118 -0.80 -8.78 -12.01
CA HIS A 118 -1.67 -7.72 -12.49
C HIS A 118 -1.63 -6.50 -11.56
N LEU A 119 -1.56 -6.74 -10.25
CA LEU A 119 -1.37 -5.71 -9.23
C LEU A 119 -0.07 -4.95 -9.46
N PHE A 120 1.03 -5.65 -9.74
CA PHE A 120 2.31 -5.05 -10.11
C PHE A 120 2.21 -4.16 -11.36
N LYS A 121 1.60 -4.66 -12.45
CA LYS A 121 1.42 -3.87 -13.69
C LYS A 121 0.60 -2.60 -13.48
N ILE A 122 -0.50 -2.67 -12.75
CA ILE A 122 -1.33 -1.50 -12.44
C ILE A 122 -0.54 -0.50 -11.61
N SER A 123 0.15 -0.97 -10.56
CA SER A 123 0.96 -0.11 -9.71
C SER A 123 2.02 0.62 -10.52
N ALA A 124 2.70 -0.09 -11.44
CA ALA A 124 3.72 0.49 -12.30
C ALA A 124 3.12 1.55 -13.25
N LEU A 125 1.94 1.29 -13.81
CA LEU A 125 1.22 2.25 -14.64
C LEU A 125 0.82 3.51 -13.86
N VAL A 126 0.30 3.34 -12.64
CA VAL A 126 -0.04 4.46 -11.74
C VAL A 126 1.19 5.30 -11.44
N GLY A 127 2.31 4.66 -11.08
CA GLY A 127 3.57 5.36 -10.83
C GLY A 127 4.09 6.13 -12.05
N LEU A 128 4.02 5.54 -13.25
CA LEU A 128 4.38 6.22 -14.48
C LEU A 128 3.49 7.44 -14.74
N ILE A 129 2.16 7.28 -14.67
CA ILE A 129 1.22 8.39 -14.90
C ILE A 129 1.47 9.51 -13.90
N CYS A 130 1.57 9.20 -12.60
CA CYS A 130 1.86 10.19 -11.57
C CYS A 130 3.21 10.88 -11.80
N GLY A 131 4.24 10.10 -12.18
CA GLY A 131 5.55 10.61 -12.52
C GLY A 131 5.56 11.56 -13.72
N PHE A 132 4.65 11.42 -14.69
CA PHE A 132 4.52 12.33 -15.83
C PHE A 132 3.59 13.53 -15.57
N VAL A 133 2.47 13.33 -14.86
CA VAL A 133 1.47 14.38 -14.64
C VAL A 133 2.00 15.48 -13.72
N ARG A 134 2.67 15.11 -12.63
CA ARG A 134 3.08 16.07 -11.59
C ARG A 134 4.17 17.06 -12.04
N PRO A 135 5.18 16.65 -12.82
CA PRO A 135 6.14 17.59 -13.40
C PRO A 135 5.54 18.50 -14.45
N MET A 136 4.50 18.06 -15.18
CA MET A 136 3.75 18.96 -16.07
C MET A 136 3.02 20.04 -15.30
N GLN A 137 2.55 19.75 -14.07
CA GLN A 137 1.87 20.71 -13.21
C GLN A 137 2.83 21.67 -12.51
N LEU A 138 4.01 21.19 -12.09
CA LEU A 138 4.94 21.94 -11.23
C LEU A 138 6.25 22.36 -11.92
N GLN A 139 6.41 22.11 -13.23
CA GLN A 139 7.66 22.34 -13.99
C GLN A 139 8.91 21.78 -13.29
N GLN A 140 8.78 20.63 -12.64
CA GLN A 140 9.82 20.03 -11.82
C GLN A 140 10.94 19.37 -12.66
N ARG A 141 12.14 19.30 -12.09
CA ARG A 141 13.28 18.55 -12.66
C ARG A 141 12.95 17.06 -12.80
N PHE A 142 13.46 16.42 -13.86
CA PHE A 142 13.25 15.00 -14.17
C PHE A 142 13.60 14.04 -13.02
N PHE A 143 14.62 14.34 -12.23
CA PHE A 143 14.98 13.50 -11.08
C PHE A 143 13.89 13.45 -9.99
N SER A 144 13.21 14.59 -9.74
CA SER A 144 12.10 14.66 -8.79
C SER A 144 10.85 13.97 -9.32
N SER A 145 10.59 14.12 -10.61
CA SER A 145 9.54 13.40 -11.33
C SER A 145 9.64 11.89 -11.15
N LEU A 146 10.84 11.33 -11.38
CA LEU A 146 11.09 9.90 -11.21
C LEU A 146 10.88 9.44 -9.77
N HIS A 147 11.32 10.24 -8.80
CA HIS A 147 11.19 9.91 -7.38
C HIS A 147 9.72 9.93 -6.93
N GLU A 148 8.96 10.94 -7.35
CA GLU A 148 7.50 10.99 -7.10
C GLU A 148 6.75 9.86 -7.79
N GLY A 149 7.11 9.53 -9.03
CA GLY A 149 6.52 8.38 -9.75
C GLY A 149 6.81 7.06 -9.05
N PHE A 150 8.04 6.86 -8.56
CA PHE A 150 8.41 5.69 -7.76
C PHE A 150 7.64 5.64 -6.43
N TYR A 151 7.52 6.77 -5.74
CA TYR A 151 6.73 6.87 -4.51
C TYR A 151 5.28 6.45 -4.75
N CYS A 152 4.62 6.98 -5.78
CA CYS A 152 3.25 6.61 -6.12
C CYS A 152 3.12 5.13 -6.49
N TYR A 153 4.07 4.57 -7.26
CA TYR A 153 4.13 3.14 -7.53
C TYR A 153 4.21 2.32 -6.24
N PHE A 154 5.17 2.64 -5.37
CA PHE A 154 5.48 1.87 -4.18
C PHE A 154 4.33 1.93 -3.17
N LEU A 155 3.78 3.13 -2.95
CA LEU A 155 2.61 3.36 -2.13
C LEU A 155 1.41 2.54 -2.62
N PHE A 156 1.09 2.64 -3.91
CA PHE A 156 -0.04 1.91 -4.48
C PHE A 156 0.16 0.40 -4.36
N PHE A 157 1.36 -0.10 -4.69
CA PHE A 157 1.67 -1.52 -4.66
C PHE A 157 1.55 -2.11 -3.26
N VAL A 158 2.22 -1.51 -2.28
CA VAL A 158 2.26 -2.02 -0.89
C VAL A 158 0.87 -1.96 -0.26
N THR A 159 0.16 -0.84 -0.39
CA THR A 159 -1.20 -0.71 0.15
C THR A 159 -2.17 -1.69 -0.51
N SER A 160 -2.08 -1.84 -1.84
CA SER A 160 -2.92 -2.79 -2.57
C SER A 160 -2.59 -4.24 -2.18
N PHE A 161 -1.32 -4.56 -1.96
CA PHE A 161 -0.89 -5.87 -1.49
C PHE A 161 -1.48 -6.18 -0.11
N VAL A 162 -1.37 -5.25 0.85
CA VAL A 162 -1.96 -5.39 2.19
C VAL A 162 -3.47 -5.63 2.14
N LEU A 163 -4.20 -4.89 1.30
CA LEU A 163 -5.64 -5.05 1.14
C LEU A 163 -6.04 -6.38 0.50
N THR A 164 -5.20 -6.92 -0.40
CA THR A 164 -5.51 -8.12 -1.19
C THR A 164 -5.06 -9.43 -0.53
N ILE A 165 -4.10 -9.40 0.40
CA ILE A 165 -3.72 -10.59 1.18
C ILE A 165 -4.93 -11.14 1.93
N ARG A 166 -5.30 -12.40 1.65
CA ARG A 166 -6.35 -13.13 2.37
C ARG A 166 -5.72 -14.17 3.28
N PHE A 167 -5.55 -13.83 4.56
CA PHE A 167 -5.03 -14.77 5.57
C PHE A 167 -5.96 -15.99 5.78
N ASP A 168 -7.25 -15.85 5.49
CA ASP A 168 -8.26 -16.92 5.64
C ASP A 168 -8.29 -17.98 4.52
N ARG A 169 -7.50 -17.82 3.44
CA ARG A 169 -7.47 -18.83 2.36
C ARG A 169 -6.37 -19.85 2.66
N LYS A 170 -6.79 -21.08 3.03
CA LYS A 170 -5.92 -22.25 3.18
C LYS A 170 -4.92 -22.33 2.01
N PHE A 171 -3.64 -22.56 2.32
CA PHE A 171 -2.60 -22.93 1.35
C PHE A 171 -2.90 -24.26 0.63
N SER A 172 -3.89 -25.04 1.08
CA SER A 172 -4.26 -26.34 0.51
C SER A 172 -4.85 -26.28 -0.90
N ASP A 173 -5.41 -25.13 -1.33
CA ASP A 173 -5.93 -24.97 -2.69
C ASP A 173 -4.81 -24.78 -3.74
N PHE A 174 -3.56 -24.56 -3.32
CA PHE A 174 -2.40 -24.56 -4.21
C PHE A 174 -1.76 -25.95 -4.37
N ALA A 175 -2.19 -26.93 -3.57
CA ALA A 175 -1.59 -28.26 -3.51
C ALA A 175 -2.37 -29.33 -4.30
N THR A 176 -3.48 -28.98 -4.95
CA THR A 176 -4.12 -29.88 -5.93
C THR A 176 -3.59 -29.55 -7.33
N PRO A 177 -2.60 -30.30 -7.85
CA PRO A 177 -2.28 -30.23 -9.26
C PRO A 177 -3.52 -30.64 -10.06
N VAL A 178 -3.70 -29.97 -11.19
CA VAL A 178 -4.82 -30.05 -12.13
C VAL A 178 -4.95 -31.43 -12.83
N ASP A 179 -4.25 -32.47 -12.35
CA ASP A 179 -4.06 -33.72 -13.10
C ASP A 179 -5.07 -34.85 -12.79
N GLU A 180 -5.94 -34.74 -11.78
CA GLU A 180 -6.92 -35.82 -11.49
C GLU A 180 -8.27 -35.73 -12.24
N LYS A 181 -8.45 -34.75 -13.14
CA LYS A 181 -9.65 -34.70 -14.01
C LYS A 181 -9.47 -35.33 -15.40
N LYS A 182 -8.44 -36.17 -15.58
CA LYS A 182 -8.36 -37.12 -16.69
C LYS A 182 -8.22 -38.53 -16.14
N ASN A 183 -9.36 -39.23 -16.08
CA ASN A 183 -9.60 -40.68 -16.12
C ASN A 183 -10.91 -40.91 -15.35
N ASN A 184 -12.07 -40.95 -16.01
CA ASN A 184 -12.64 -42.17 -16.60
C ASN A 184 -12.47 -43.40 -15.71
#